data_AF-A0A3D1XAA2-F1
#
_entry.id   AF-A0A3D1XAA2-F1
#
_cell.length_a   1.000
_cell.length_b   1.000
_cell.length_c   1.000
_cell.angle_alpha   90.00
_cell.angle_beta   90.00
_cell.angle_gamma   90.00
#
_symmetry.space_group_name_H-M   'P 1'
#
loop_
_entity.id
_entity.type
_entity.pdbx_description
1 polymer ?
#
loop_
_entity_poly.entity_id
_entity_poly.type
_entity_poly.pdbx_seq_one_letter_code
_entity_poly.pdbx_strand_id
1 'polypeptide(L)' 'QHGVDTLICGGIGGGAQAALAEAGIKLYGGVCGDADAAVSALLSGNLGYDPNVHCDHHDHEHGEAGHT' A
#
# COMPACT_ATOMS: atom_id res chain seq x y z
N GLN A 1 -2.24 3.98 -21.05
CA GLN A 1 -2.82 4.17 -19.70
C GLN A 1 -3.04 2.77 -19.17
N HIS A 2 -2.33 2.38 -18.11
CA HIS A 2 -2.45 1.02 -17.58
C HIS A 2 -3.75 0.99 -16.77
N GLY A 3 -4.76 0.31 -17.29
CA GLY A 3 -6.10 0.16 -16.70
C GLY A 3 -6.03 -0.73 -15.46
N VAL A 4 -5.50 -0.17 -14.38
CA VAL A 4 -5.39 -0.84 -13.09
C VAL A 4 -6.43 -0.23 -12.19
N ASP A 5 -7.47 -1.00 -11.87
CA ASP A 5 -8.53 -0.56 -10.96
C ASP A 5 -8.14 -0.72 -9.49
N THR A 6 -7.14 -1.55 -9.19
CA THR A 6 -6.79 -1.98 -7.83
C THR A 6 -5.31 -2.32 -7.70
N LEU A 7 -4.67 -1.81 -6.63
CA LEU A 7 -3.29 -2.09 -6.26
C LEU A 7 -3.25 -2.72 -4.86
N ILE A 8 -2.56 -3.85 -4.72
CA ILE A 8 -2.24 -4.48 -3.43
C ILE A 8 -0.76 -4.25 -3.15
N CYS A 9 -0.42 -3.68 -2.00
CA CYS A 9 0.97 -3.47 -1.60
C CYS A 9 1.15 -3.60 -0.08
N GLY A 10 2.38 -3.88 0.35
CA GLY A 10 2.75 -3.89 1.76
C GLY A 10 2.86 -2.48 2.33
N GLY A 11 4.08 -1.92 2.35
CA GLY A 11 4.31 -0.55 2.76
C GLY A 11 4.10 0.43 1.61
N ILE A 12 3.35 1.50 1.85
CA ILE A 12 3.17 2.60 0.88
C ILE A 12 3.27 3.94 1.59
N GLY A 13 4.09 4.83 1.03
CA GLY A 13 4.23 6.20 1.55
C GLY A 13 3.02 7.07 1.20
N GLY A 14 2.70 8.05 2.05
CA GLY A 14 1.54 8.92 1.88
C GLY A 14 1.49 9.65 0.52
N GLY A 15 2.65 10.02 -0.04
CA GLY A 15 2.71 10.63 -1.39
C GLY A 15 2.24 9.70 -2.52
N ALA A 16 2.51 8.40 -2.41
CA ALA A 16 2.04 7.41 -3.38
C ALA A 16 0.55 7.11 -3.20
N GLN A 17 0.04 7.09 -1.97
CA GLN A 17 -1.40 6.95 -1.70
C GLN A 17 -2.20 8.09 -2.37
N ALA A 18 -1.73 9.34 -2.23
CA ALA A 18 -2.36 10.50 -2.84
C ALA A 18 -2.38 10.40 -4.38
N ALA A 19 -1.27 10.02 -5.00
CA ALA A 19 -1.20 9.85 -6.46
C ALA A 19 -2.14 8.75 -6.98
N LEU A 20 -2.28 7.64 -6.24
CA LEU A 20 -3.18 6.55 -6.59
C LEU A 20 -4.65 6.94 -6.40
N ALA A 21 -4.97 7.68 -5.34
CA ALA A 21 -6.30 8.22 -5.10
C ALA A 21 -6.72 9.22 -6.19
N GLU A 22 -5.81 10.12 -6.59
CA GLU A 22 -6.00 11.05 -7.72
C GLU A 22 -6.21 10.30 -9.04
N ALA A 23 -5.53 9.15 -9.22
CA ALA A 23 -5.71 8.27 -10.37
C ALA A 23 -6.98 7.39 -10.30
N GLY A 24 -7.73 7.42 -9.19
CA GLY A 24 -8.94 6.60 -9.00
C GLY A 24 -8.67 5.11 -8.78
N ILE A 25 -7.45 4.76 -8.34
CA ILE A 25 -7.03 3.37 -8.13
C ILE A 25 -7.33 2.95 -6.69
N LYS A 26 -8.01 1.82 -6.50
CA LYS A 26 -8.26 1.27 -5.15
C LYS A 26 -6.97 0.72 -4.56
N LEU A 27 -6.56 1.28 -3.45
CA LEU A 27 -5.35 0.86 -2.74
C LEU A 27 -5.69 -0.09 -1.59
N TYR A 28 -5.01 -1.23 -1.56
CA TYR A 28 -5.04 -2.22 -0.49
C TYR A 28 -3.63 -2.29 0.14
N GLY A 29 -3.38 -1.37 1.06
CA GLY A 29 -2.11 -1.26 1.78
C GLY A 29 -2.05 -2.14 3.03
N GLY A 30 -0.83 -2.37 3.55
CA GLY A 30 -0.61 -3.11 4.80
C GLY A 30 -0.56 -4.62 4.62
N VAL A 31 -0.55 -5.12 3.38
CA VAL A 31 -0.53 -6.55 3.09
C VAL A 31 0.89 -7.09 3.16
N CYS A 32 1.15 -7.98 4.11
CA CYS A 32 2.42 -8.70 4.24
C CYS A 32 2.25 -10.20 3.94
N GLY A 33 3.27 -10.81 3.35
CA GLY A 33 3.25 -12.22 2.96
C GLY A 33 3.07 -12.44 1.46
N ASP A 34 2.53 -13.59 1.07
CA ASP A 34 2.43 -14.02 -0.32
C ASP A 34 1.40 -13.20 -1.12
N ALA A 35 1.80 -12.81 -2.33
CA ALA A 35 0.93 -12.10 -3.27
C ALA A 35 -0.30 -12.94 -3.65
N ASP A 36 -0.12 -14.25 -3.88
CA ASP A 36 -1.22 -15.16 -4.19
C ASP A 36 -2.22 -15.28 -3.03
N ALA A 37 -1.72 -15.30 -1.79
CA ALA A 37 -2.58 -15.32 -0.60
C ALA A 37 -3.38 -14.03 -0.48
N ALA A 38 -2.76 -12.88 -0.79
CA ALA A 38 -3.44 -11.59 -0.81
C ALA A 38 -4.55 -11.52 -1.87
N VAL A 39 -4.28 -12.02 -3.07
CA VAL A 39 -5.30 -12.10 -4.14
C VAL A 39 -6.43 -13.02 -3.72
N SER A 40 -6.13 -14.19 -3.15
CA SER A 40 -7.14 -15.13 -2.64
C SER A 40 -8.00 -14.51 -1.53
N ALA A 41 -7.39 -13.77 -0.61
CA ALA A 41 -8.10 -13.06 0.45
C ALA A 41 -8.94 -11.90 -0.09
N LEU A 42 -8.48 -11.18 -1.12
CA LEU A 42 -9.25 -10.14 -1.80
C LEU A 42 -10.49 -10.74 -2.49
N LEU A 43 -10.30 -11.84 -3.22
CA LEU A 43 -11.39 -12.58 -3.86
C LEU A 43 -12.40 -13.13 -2.84
N SER A 44 -11.92 -13.52 -1.66
CA SER A 44 -12.75 -13.98 -0.55
C SER A 44 -13.36 -12.84 0.28
N GLY A 45 -13.02 -11.58 0.00
CA GLY A 45 -13.46 -10.41 0.78
C GLY A 45 -12.91 -10.34 2.20
N ASN A 46 -11.90 -11.14 2.52
CA ASN A 46 -11.26 -11.24 3.84
C ASN A 46 -9.82 -10.73 3.83
N LEU A 47 -9.47 -9.90 2.84
CA LEU A 47 -8.15 -9.28 2.80
C LEU A 47 -8.03 -8.36 4.02
N GLY A 48 -7.08 -8.67 4.90
CA GLY A 48 -6.69 -7.80 6.00
C GLY A 48 -5.85 -6.63 5.48
N TYR A 49 -6.47 -5.76 4.66
CA TYR A 49 -5.87 -4.52 4.23
C TYR A 49 -6.28 -3.42 5.19
N ASP A 50 -5.36 -2.47 5.42
CA ASP A 50 -5.66 -1.28 6.18
C ASP A 50 -5.64 -0.08 5.22
N PRO A 51 -6.82 0.48 4.85
CA PRO A 51 -6.89 1.64 3.96
C PRO A 51 -6.34 2.90 4.63
N ASN A 52 -6.21 2.89 5.95
CA ASN A 52 -5.58 3.93 6.76
C ASN A 52 -4.20 3.49 7.23
N VAL A 53 -3.48 2.64 6.48
CA VAL A 53 -2.05 2.40 6.72
C VAL A 53 -1.28 3.69 6.39
N HIS A 54 -1.41 4.66 7.27
CA HIS A 54 -0.49 5.74 7.38
C HIS A 54 0.74 5.09 7.98
N CYS A 55 1.82 5.00 7.21
CA CYS A 55 3.12 5.05 7.86
C CYS A 55 3.15 6.41 8.57
N ASP A 56 2.61 6.45 9.79
CA ASP A 56 2.77 7.53 10.76
C ASP A 56 4.24 7.47 11.20
N HIS A 57 5.12 7.73 10.23
CA HIS A 57 6.52 7.93 10.49
C HIS A 57 6.68 9.40 10.86
N HIS A 58 6.06 9.77 11.98
CA HIS A 58 6.42 10.97 12.70
C HIS A 58 7.03 10.54 14.03
N ASP A 59 8.36 10.73 14.09
CA ASP A 59 9.18 10.93 15.29
C ASP A 59 9.75 9.67 15.98
N HIS A 60 10.85 9.13 15.45
CA HIS A 60 12.21 9.36 15.96
C HIS A 60 13.20 8.21 15.67
N GLU A 61 14.37 8.64 15.17
CA GLU A 61 15.69 8.02 15.29
C GLU A 61 16.17 7.00 14.22
N HIS A 62 17.14 7.49 13.44
CA HIS A 62 18.25 6.81 12.74
C HIS A 62 17.99 6.01 11.45
N GLY A 63 18.63 6.49 10.38
CA GLY A 63 18.92 5.69 9.19
C GLY A 63 19.39 6.53 8.01
N GLU A 64 20.56 7.14 8.11
CA GLU A 64 21.32 7.66 6.97
C GLU A 64 21.44 6.57 5.88
N ALA A 65 20.56 6.55 4.87
CA ALA A 65 20.76 5.73 3.68
C ALA A 65 19.90 6.22 2.52
N GLY A 66 20.51 6.95 1.59
CA GLY A 66 20.06 6.98 0.21
C GLY A 66 19.41 8.29 -0.23
N HIS A 67 20.24 9.32 -0.39
CA HIS A 67 20.06 10.22 -1.53
C HIS A 67 21.43 10.71 -2.01
N THR A 68 22.01 9.94 -2.92
CA THR A 68 22.88 10.43 -4.00
C THR A 68 22.24 10.01 -5.31
#